data_AF-A0A5P9IR62-F1
#
_entry.id   AF-A0A5P9IR62-F1
#
_cell.length_a   1.000
_cell.length_b   1.000
_cell.length_c   1.000
_cell.angle_alpha   90.00
_cell.angle_beta   90.00
_cell.angle_gamma   90.00
#
_symmetry.space_group_name_H-M   'P 1'
#
loop_
_entity.id
_entity.type
_entity.pdbx_description
1 polymer ?
#
loop_
_entity_poly.entity_id
_entity_poly.type
_entity_poly.pdbx_seq_one_letter_code
_entity_poly.pdbx_strand_id
1 'polypeptide(L)'
;MSPVSPAGDAPDMTALAERIKTWGRELGFQQLGITDVDMAEDEAHLEAWLAAGHHGEMGFMAKHGTKRTRPEELVPGTRRVISVRLDYLPAEVETTKVLGRPSLAYVSRYATGRDYHKLMRKRLATLAKWIEGEVGSFGYRAFVDSAPVMERALARKAGLGWFGKNAMLLNPKAGSLFFLGELYTDLPLPVDAPFETDHCGSCSACRTACPTGAIVEDRVVDARACISYLTIELFGAIPERYRAAMGNRVFGCDDCQLVCPFTRFARVSREPDFAPRHDLDRASLVSLFAWGEEEFLEKTAGNPIRRIGYERWLRNLAVGLGNAPWSEAVEAALMARLAYPSDLVREHVRWALSRQRDKREARIASAG
;
A
#
# COMPACT_ATOMS: atom_id res chain seq x y z
N MET A 1 -44.04 43.30 -14.31
CA MET A 1 -42.65 43.19 -13.85
C MET A 1 -42.65 42.27 -12.64
N SER A 2 -42.35 41.00 -12.84
CA SER A 2 -42.22 40.03 -11.74
C SER A 2 -40.94 40.34 -10.95
N PRO A 3 -40.93 40.23 -9.62
CA PRO A 3 -39.73 40.48 -8.84
C PRO A 3 -38.73 39.37 -9.12
N VAL A 4 -37.53 39.76 -9.57
CA VAL A 4 -36.36 38.91 -9.66
C VAL A 4 -36.06 38.44 -8.23
N SER A 5 -36.14 37.14 -7.99
CA SER A 5 -35.68 36.52 -6.74
C SER A 5 -34.22 36.91 -6.50
N PRO A 6 -33.82 37.25 -5.26
CA PRO A 6 -32.44 37.61 -4.98
C PRO A 6 -31.56 36.40 -5.30
N ALA A 7 -30.48 36.63 -6.06
CA ALA A 7 -29.42 35.66 -6.24
C ALA A 7 -28.99 35.20 -4.84
N GLY A 8 -29.17 33.91 -4.54
CA GLY A 8 -28.77 33.35 -3.26
C GLY A 8 -27.28 33.65 -3.06
N ASP A 9 -26.92 34.14 -1.87
CA ASP A 9 -25.54 34.44 -1.53
C ASP A 9 -24.65 33.24 -1.88
N ALA A 10 -23.52 33.51 -2.54
CA ALA A 10 -22.56 32.47 -2.87
C ALA A 10 -22.15 31.72 -1.60
N PRO A 11 -22.10 30.38 -1.60
CA PRO A 11 -21.83 29.61 -0.40
C PRO A 11 -20.47 29.99 0.19
N ASP A 12 -20.44 30.24 1.51
CA ASP A 12 -19.20 30.51 2.23
C ASP A 12 -18.29 29.27 2.20
N MET A 13 -17.22 29.36 1.41
CA MET A 13 -16.26 28.27 1.20
C MET A 13 -15.50 27.89 2.48
N THR A 14 -15.38 28.82 3.44
CA THR A 14 -14.75 28.55 4.74
C THR A 14 -15.66 27.69 5.59
N ALA A 15 -16.94 28.08 5.72
CA ALA A 15 -17.95 27.29 6.42
C ALA A 15 -18.13 25.91 5.76
N LEU A 16 -18.12 25.84 4.42
CA LEU A 16 -18.20 24.58 3.68
C LEU A 16 -17.00 23.66 3.96
N ALA A 17 -15.78 24.19 3.96
CA ALA A 17 -14.58 23.40 4.27
C ALA A 17 -14.65 22.74 5.65
N GLU A 18 -15.13 23.46 6.67
CA GLU A 18 -15.31 22.90 8.02
C GLU A 18 -16.44 21.85 8.09
N ARG A 19 -17.51 22.02 7.30
CA ARG A 19 -18.56 21.01 7.15
C ARG A 19 -18.03 19.75 6.46
N ILE A 20 -17.24 19.89 5.39
CA ILE A 20 -16.59 18.77 4.70
C ILE A 20 -15.72 17.95 5.67
N LYS A 21 -14.93 18.61 6.51
CA LYS A 21 -14.11 17.94 7.53
C LYS A 21 -14.99 17.19 8.55
N THR A 22 -16.14 17.75 8.92
CA THR A 22 -17.11 17.11 9.82
C THR A 22 -17.73 15.87 9.19
N TRP A 23 -18.26 16.01 7.98
CA TRP A 23 -18.81 14.92 7.19
C TRP A 23 -17.83 13.80 6.91
N GLY A 24 -16.58 14.14 6.61
CA GLY A 24 -15.54 13.14 6.43
C GLY A 24 -15.33 12.29 7.68
N ARG A 25 -15.38 12.88 8.88
CA ARG A 25 -15.34 12.13 10.16
C ARG A 25 -16.57 11.25 10.36
N GLU A 26 -17.76 11.75 10.03
CA GLU A 26 -19.01 10.98 10.09
C GLU A 26 -19.00 9.77 9.13
N LEU A 27 -18.34 9.92 7.98
CA LEU A 27 -18.09 8.84 7.02
C LEU A 27 -16.98 7.89 7.46
N GLY A 28 -16.35 8.13 8.62
CA GLY A 28 -15.36 7.26 9.23
C GLY A 28 -13.91 7.53 8.84
N PHE A 29 -13.60 8.60 8.10
CA PHE A 29 -12.21 9.03 7.90
C PHE A 29 -11.67 9.68 9.17
N GLN A 30 -10.48 9.29 9.61
CA GLN A 30 -9.92 9.82 10.87
C GLN A 30 -9.31 11.22 10.71
N GLN A 31 -8.99 11.63 9.49
CA GLN A 31 -8.55 13.00 9.17
C GLN A 31 -8.80 13.31 7.70
N LEU A 32 -9.12 14.57 7.44
CA LEU A 32 -9.16 15.17 6.12
C LEU A 32 -8.33 16.44 6.13
N GLY A 33 -7.86 16.83 4.95
CA GLY A 33 -7.25 18.13 4.71
C GLY A 33 -7.46 18.54 3.26
N ILE A 34 -7.36 19.84 3.00
CA ILE A 34 -7.58 20.43 1.69
C ILE A 34 -6.28 21.06 1.21
N THR A 35 -5.88 20.82 -0.02
CA THR A 35 -4.67 21.41 -0.60
C THR A 35 -4.94 22.05 -1.96
N ASP A 36 -3.98 22.85 -2.41
CA ASP A 36 -3.90 23.35 -3.77
C ASP A 36 -3.47 22.23 -4.76
N VAL A 37 -3.17 22.61 -6.00
CA VAL A 37 -2.82 21.68 -7.09
C VAL A 37 -1.37 21.81 -7.57
N ASP A 38 -0.57 22.65 -6.94
CA ASP A 38 0.85 22.82 -7.29
C ASP A 38 1.68 21.64 -6.80
N MET A 39 2.28 20.91 -7.73
CA MET A 39 3.09 19.74 -7.43
C MET A 39 4.49 19.84 -8.04
N ALA A 40 5.00 21.05 -8.32
CA ALA A 40 6.25 21.23 -9.06
C ALA A 40 7.45 20.52 -8.39
N GLU A 41 7.57 20.59 -7.06
CA GLU A 41 8.62 19.89 -6.30
C GLU A 41 8.47 18.36 -6.43
N ASP A 42 7.25 17.84 -6.30
CA ASP A 42 7.00 16.40 -6.39
C ASP A 42 7.12 15.87 -7.82
N GLU A 43 6.85 16.70 -8.84
CA GLU A 43 7.11 16.42 -10.25
C GLU A 43 8.60 16.20 -10.47
N ALA A 44 9.46 17.12 -10.00
CA ALA A 44 10.91 16.97 -10.09
C ALA A 44 11.43 15.71 -9.38
N HIS A 45 10.89 15.38 -8.20
CA HIS A 45 11.23 14.15 -7.50
C HIS A 45 10.82 12.89 -8.27
N LEU A 46 9.61 12.88 -8.84
CA LEU A 46 9.14 11.77 -9.67
C LEU A 46 10.01 11.59 -10.92
N GLU A 47 10.35 12.68 -11.61
CA GLU A 47 11.21 12.66 -12.79
C GLU A 47 12.59 12.09 -12.47
N ALA A 48 13.22 12.53 -11.37
CA ALA A 48 14.51 12.00 -10.93
C ALA A 48 14.43 10.49 -10.62
N TRP A 49 13.36 10.06 -9.94
CA TRP A 49 13.14 8.66 -9.61
C TRP A 49 12.88 7.78 -10.84
N LEU A 50 12.15 8.31 -11.83
CA LEU A 50 11.94 7.66 -13.13
C LEU A 50 13.25 7.57 -13.92
N ALA A 51 14.03 8.64 -13.99
CA ALA A 51 15.31 8.69 -14.68
C ALA A 51 16.33 7.70 -14.10
N ALA A 52 16.31 7.48 -12.78
CA ALA A 52 17.12 6.47 -12.10
C ALA A 52 16.65 5.02 -12.35
N GLY A 53 15.52 4.84 -13.05
CA GLY A 53 14.94 3.51 -13.33
C GLY A 53 14.40 2.81 -12.08
N HIS A 54 14.18 3.55 -10.98
CA HIS A 54 13.76 2.98 -9.70
C HIS A 54 12.32 2.44 -9.71
N HIS A 55 11.55 2.70 -10.76
CA HIS A 55 10.20 2.15 -10.96
C HIS A 55 10.17 0.68 -11.41
N GLY A 56 11.30 0.12 -11.84
CA GLY A 56 11.36 -1.23 -12.38
C GLY A 56 10.34 -1.42 -13.51
N GLU A 57 9.58 -2.52 -13.45
CA GLU A 57 8.56 -2.87 -14.45
C GLU A 57 7.22 -2.12 -14.30
N MET A 58 7.09 -1.18 -13.34
CA MET A 58 5.87 -0.39 -13.17
C MET A 58 5.72 0.66 -14.28
N GLY A 59 5.52 0.22 -15.53
CA GLY A 59 5.40 1.11 -16.69
C GLY A 59 4.25 2.12 -16.58
N PHE A 60 3.27 1.87 -15.71
CA PHE A 60 2.23 2.84 -15.38
C PHE A 60 2.75 4.09 -14.66
N MET A 61 3.93 4.05 -14.05
CA MET A 61 4.56 5.22 -13.46
C MET A 61 5.09 6.19 -14.52
N ALA A 62 5.58 5.67 -15.66
CA ALA A 62 6.12 6.49 -16.75
C ALA A 62 5.08 6.85 -17.83
N LYS A 63 4.15 5.94 -18.14
CA LYS A 63 3.26 6.06 -19.32
C LYS A 63 2.26 7.22 -19.28
N HIS A 64 2.01 7.79 -18.10
CA HIS A 64 0.98 8.81 -17.91
C HIS A 64 1.49 10.24 -18.05
N GLY A 65 2.78 10.42 -18.36
CA GLY A 65 3.41 11.74 -18.47
C GLY A 65 3.19 12.55 -17.20
N THR A 66 2.72 13.78 -17.37
CA THR A 66 2.52 14.78 -16.32
C THR A 66 1.19 14.67 -15.59
N LYS A 67 0.29 13.75 -15.97
CA LYS A 67 -1.04 13.62 -15.34
C LYS A 67 -1.00 13.32 -13.85
N ARG A 68 0.10 12.73 -13.35
CA ARG A 68 0.27 12.41 -11.93
C ARG A 68 0.50 13.63 -11.05
N THR A 69 1.09 14.65 -11.63
CA THR A 69 1.57 15.86 -10.95
C THR A 69 0.81 17.10 -11.41
N ARG A 70 0.00 17.01 -12.47
CA ARG A 70 -0.83 18.11 -12.98
C ARG A 70 -2.31 17.75 -12.90
N PRO A 71 -2.98 18.05 -11.77
CA PRO A 71 -4.39 17.72 -11.57
C PRO A 71 -5.33 18.15 -12.70
N GLU A 72 -5.07 19.32 -13.31
CA GLU A 72 -5.84 19.87 -14.44
C GLU A 72 -5.79 18.97 -15.68
N GLU A 73 -4.68 18.30 -15.96
CA GLU A 73 -4.55 17.38 -17.11
C GLU A 73 -5.25 16.03 -16.87
N LEU A 74 -5.47 15.67 -15.60
CA LEU A 74 -6.18 14.46 -15.22
C LEU A 74 -7.70 14.70 -15.13
N VAL A 75 -8.09 15.84 -14.56
CA VAL A 75 -9.47 16.31 -14.38
C VAL A 75 -9.50 17.82 -14.64
N PRO A 76 -9.95 18.26 -15.82
CA PRO A 76 -10.06 19.68 -16.15
C PRO A 76 -10.93 20.45 -15.16
N GLY A 77 -10.51 21.67 -14.83
CA GLY A 77 -11.16 22.54 -13.85
C GLY A 77 -10.76 22.28 -12.39
N THR A 78 -9.81 21.39 -12.10
CA THR A 78 -9.44 21.07 -10.71
C THR A 78 -8.75 22.26 -10.06
N ARG A 79 -9.35 22.79 -8.99
CA ARG A 79 -8.79 23.91 -8.20
C ARG A 79 -8.20 23.47 -6.88
N ARG A 80 -8.79 22.45 -6.26
CA ARG A 80 -8.40 21.92 -4.95
C ARG A 80 -8.47 20.41 -4.92
N VAL A 81 -7.75 19.83 -3.96
CA VAL A 81 -7.83 18.40 -3.65
C VAL A 81 -8.12 18.22 -2.17
N ILE A 82 -9.18 17.47 -1.88
CA ILE A 82 -9.51 17.03 -0.52
C ILE A 82 -8.86 15.66 -0.32
N SER A 83 -7.87 15.60 0.57
CA SER A 83 -7.15 14.37 0.92
C SER A 83 -7.73 13.78 2.21
N VAL A 84 -7.94 12.47 2.25
CA VAL A 84 -8.52 11.78 3.40
C VAL A 84 -7.61 10.62 3.83
N ARG A 85 -7.64 10.27 5.13
CA ARG A 85 -7.02 9.02 5.61
C ARG A 85 -8.01 8.10 6.31
N LEU A 86 -7.76 6.80 6.18
CA LEU A 86 -8.51 5.75 6.86
C LEU A 86 -7.56 4.72 7.49
N ASP A 87 -7.57 4.61 8.82
CA ASP A 87 -6.73 3.66 9.56
C ASP A 87 -7.14 2.22 9.23
N TYR A 88 -6.16 1.34 8.99
CA TYR A 88 -6.43 -0.05 8.57
C TYR A 88 -5.92 -1.11 9.53
N LEU A 89 -5.15 -0.74 10.56
CA LEU A 89 -4.52 -1.72 11.46
C LEU A 89 -5.61 -2.62 12.09
N PRO A 90 -5.67 -3.92 11.77
CA PRO A 90 -6.65 -4.83 12.36
C PRO A 90 -6.48 -4.95 13.89
N ALA A 91 -7.60 -5.21 14.59
CA ALA A 91 -7.58 -5.59 16.00
C ALA A 91 -6.91 -6.96 16.17
N GLU A 92 -6.15 -7.16 17.25
CA GLU A 92 -5.51 -8.44 17.60
C GLU A 92 -4.52 -9.01 16.56
N VAL A 93 -3.45 -8.30 16.24
CA VAL A 93 -2.41 -8.87 15.36
C VAL A 93 -1.02 -8.84 15.98
N GLU A 94 -0.50 -10.05 16.23
CA GLU A 94 0.90 -10.30 16.59
C GLU A 94 1.80 -10.23 15.34
N THR A 95 1.73 -9.12 14.60
CA THR A 95 2.37 -8.93 13.28
C THR A 95 3.86 -9.26 13.32
N THR A 96 4.55 -8.81 14.36
CA THR A 96 5.98 -9.05 14.58
C THR A 96 6.28 -10.52 14.89
N LYS A 97 5.34 -11.25 15.51
CA LYS A 97 5.52 -12.69 15.78
C LYS A 97 5.39 -13.53 14.50
N VAL A 98 4.55 -13.12 13.54
CA VAL A 98 4.47 -13.80 12.24
C VAL A 98 5.78 -13.65 11.46
N LEU A 99 6.34 -12.43 11.42
CA LEU A 99 7.66 -12.20 10.79
C LEU A 99 8.77 -13.00 11.47
N GLY A 100 8.70 -13.19 12.79
CA GLY A 100 9.63 -14.01 13.56
C GLY A 100 9.43 -15.52 13.45
N ARG A 101 8.41 -16.00 12.73
CA ARG A 101 8.08 -17.43 12.56
C ARG A 101 8.21 -17.82 11.09
N PRO A 102 9.39 -18.29 10.62
CA PRO A 102 9.64 -18.43 9.19
C PRO A 102 8.84 -19.56 8.50
N SER A 103 8.09 -20.38 9.24
CA SER A 103 7.13 -21.36 8.69
C SER A 103 5.75 -20.77 8.41
N LEU A 104 5.43 -19.59 8.96
CA LEU A 104 4.18 -18.87 8.69
C LEU A 104 4.33 -17.99 7.47
N ALA A 105 3.26 -17.79 6.72
CA ALA A 105 3.24 -16.86 5.60
C ALA A 105 2.97 -15.44 6.11
N TYR A 106 3.79 -14.49 5.70
CA TYR A 106 3.56 -13.08 5.99
C TYR A 106 2.90 -12.38 4.79
N VAL A 107 1.68 -11.92 5.02
CA VAL A 107 0.94 -10.99 4.16
C VAL A 107 0.97 -9.61 4.80
N SER A 108 1.28 -8.57 4.05
CA SER A 108 1.24 -7.18 4.53
C SER A 108 -0.14 -6.85 5.10
N ARG A 109 -0.16 -6.12 6.21
CA ARG A 109 -1.37 -5.92 7.04
C ARG A 109 -2.50 -5.22 6.31
N TYR A 110 -2.22 -4.44 5.28
CA TYR A 110 -3.26 -3.79 4.48
C TYR A 110 -4.06 -4.79 3.61
N ALA A 111 -3.52 -5.99 3.39
CA ALA A 111 -4.04 -6.98 2.44
C ALA A 111 -4.64 -8.23 3.10
N THR A 112 -4.79 -8.26 4.43
CA THR A 112 -5.39 -9.41 5.13
C THR A 112 -6.92 -9.41 5.05
N GLY A 113 -7.54 -8.25 4.84
CA GLY A 113 -9.00 -8.07 4.77
C GLY A 113 -9.54 -7.91 3.34
N ARG A 114 -10.68 -7.23 3.21
CA ARG A 114 -11.24 -6.78 1.94
C ARG A 114 -10.43 -5.64 1.34
N ASP A 115 -10.55 -5.51 0.03
CA ASP A 115 -9.92 -4.47 -0.74
C ASP A 115 -10.46 -3.07 -0.38
N TYR A 116 -9.58 -2.22 0.16
CA TYR A 116 -9.87 -0.86 0.60
C TYR A 116 -10.38 0.05 -0.51
N HIS A 117 -10.01 -0.21 -1.77
CA HIS A 117 -10.38 0.62 -2.92
C HIS A 117 -11.89 0.84 -3.01
N LYS A 118 -12.68 -0.20 -2.73
CA LYS A 118 -14.14 -0.13 -2.83
C LYS A 118 -14.73 0.72 -1.70
N LEU A 119 -14.27 0.52 -0.47
CA LEU A 119 -14.76 1.26 0.70
C LEU A 119 -14.40 2.75 0.62
N MET A 120 -13.13 3.05 0.31
CA MET A 120 -12.63 4.42 0.17
C MET A 120 -13.40 5.18 -0.91
N ARG A 121 -13.53 4.62 -2.12
CA ARG A 121 -14.28 5.25 -3.22
C ARG A 121 -15.75 5.46 -2.87
N LYS A 122 -16.40 4.50 -2.21
CA LYS A 122 -17.78 4.63 -1.76
C LYS A 122 -17.95 5.81 -0.81
N ARG A 123 -17.06 5.96 0.18
CA ARG A 123 -17.12 7.06 1.16
C ARG A 123 -16.83 8.42 0.51
N LEU A 124 -15.84 8.51 -0.37
CA LEU A 124 -15.55 9.74 -1.12
C LEU A 124 -16.73 10.14 -2.03
N ALA A 125 -17.37 9.17 -2.70
CA ALA A 125 -18.56 9.44 -3.49
C ALA A 125 -19.74 9.94 -2.64
N THR A 126 -19.92 9.39 -1.44
CA THR A 126 -20.93 9.91 -0.50
C THR A 126 -20.59 11.33 -0.03
N LEU A 127 -19.33 11.61 0.29
CA LEU A 127 -18.88 12.96 0.66
C LEU A 127 -19.17 13.96 -0.46
N ALA A 128 -18.85 13.60 -1.71
CA ALA A 128 -19.14 14.44 -2.87
C ALA A 128 -20.64 14.74 -3.02
N LYS A 129 -21.52 13.74 -2.79
CA LYS A 129 -22.98 13.95 -2.80
C LYS A 129 -23.46 14.90 -1.70
N TRP A 130 -22.84 14.84 -0.51
CA TRP A 130 -23.19 15.74 0.58
C TRP A 130 -22.75 17.18 0.29
N ILE A 131 -21.59 17.35 -0.37
CA ILE A 131 -21.15 18.66 -0.88
C ILE A 131 -22.12 19.17 -1.95
N GLU A 132 -22.48 18.32 -2.92
CA GLU A 132 -23.42 18.67 -4.01
C GLU A 132 -24.79 19.11 -3.48
N GLY A 133 -25.27 18.47 -2.40
CA GLY A 133 -26.50 18.88 -1.72
C GLY A 133 -26.45 20.27 -1.09
N GLU A 134 -25.25 20.80 -0.80
CA GLU A 134 -25.06 22.11 -0.18
C GLU A 134 -24.78 23.22 -1.19
N VAL A 135 -23.95 22.96 -2.20
CA VAL A 135 -23.52 23.99 -3.16
C VAL A 135 -24.16 23.86 -4.55
N GLY A 136 -25.00 22.84 -4.75
CA GLY A 136 -25.48 22.45 -6.07
C GLY A 136 -24.41 21.69 -6.85
N SER A 137 -24.64 21.56 -8.16
CA SER A 137 -23.73 20.82 -9.05
C SER A 137 -22.34 21.47 -9.09
N PHE A 138 -21.30 20.65 -8.94
CA PHE A 138 -19.90 21.06 -9.02
C PHE A 138 -19.06 19.95 -9.67
N GLY A 139 -17.91 20.31 -10.23
CA GLY A 139 -16.98 19.35 -10.82
C GLY A 139 -16.19 18.60 -9.74
N TYR A 140 -16.24 17.27 -9.78
CA TYR A 140 -15.42 16.44 -8.89
C TYR A 140 -15.03 15.09 -9.47
N ARG A 141 -13.96 14.51 -8.91
CA ARG A 141 -13.60 13.11 -9.15
C ARG A 141 -12.87 12.51 -7.96
N ALA A 142 -13.31 11.32 -7.54
CA ALA A 142 -12.69 10.56 -6.46
C ALA A 142 -11.63 9.59 -6.98
N PHE A 143 -10.50 9.52 -6.28
CA PHE A 143 -9.37 8.66 -6.59
C PHE A 143 -8.87 7.91 -5.36
N VAL A 144 -8.39 6.69 -5.60
CA VAL A 144 -7.77 5.80 -4.62
C VAL A 144 -6.84 4.85 -5.38
N ASP A 145 -5.51 5.07 -5.30
CA ASP A 145 -4.36 4.23 -5.75
C ASP A 145 -4.28 3.86 -7.25
N SER A 146 -5.40 3.43 -7.81
CA SER A 146 -5.57 2.92 -9.18
C SER A 146 -5.47 3.96 -10.31
N ALA A 147 -5.27 5.24 -9.99
CA ALA A 147 -5.17 6.34 -10.95
C ALA A 147 -3.77 6.98 -10.91
N PRO A 148 -3.35 7.72 -11.95
CA PRO A 148 -2.12 8.49 -11.87
C PRO A 148 -2.33 9.70 -10.97
N VAL A 149 -2.33 9.50 -9.66
CA VAL A 149 -2.37 10.53 -8.62
C VAL A 149 -1.10 10.41 -7.75
N MET A 150 -0.62 11.51 -7.17
CA MET A 150 0.44 11.50 -6.16
C MET A 150 -0.17 11.57 -4.75
N GLU A 151 -0.91 10.54 -4.34
CA GLU A 151 -1.73 10.55 -3.11
C GLU A 151 -0.95 11.01 -1.88
N ARG A 152 0.25 10.45 -1.69
CA ARG A 152 1.11 10.79 -0.54
C ARG A 152 1.57 12.25 -0.54
N ALA A 153 1.86 12.83 -1.71
CA ALA A 153 2.31 14.21 -1.80
C ALA A 153 1.14 15.20 -1.60
N LEU A 154 -0.02 14.92 -2.19
CA LEU A 154 -1.25 15.69 -1.95
C LEU A 154 -1.64 15.66 -0.46
N ALA A 155 -1.58 14.48 0.16
CA ALA A 155 -1.84 14.32 1.59
C ALA A 155 -0.81 15.05 2.47
N ARG A 156 0.48 15.08 2.11
CA ARG A 156 1.50 15.93 2.77
C ARG A 156 1.08 17.40 2.71
N LYS A 157 0.77 17.90 1.50
CA LYS A 157 0.39 19.30 1.31
C LYS A 157 -0.91 19.67 2.04
N ALA A 158 -1.84 18.72 2.17
CA ALA A 158 -3.08 18.87 2.91
C ALA A 158 -2.93 18.75 4.44
N GLY A 159 -1.70 18.64 4.97
CA GLY A 159 -1.48 18.58 6.42
C GLY A 159 -1.84 17.23 7.06
N LEU A 160 -1.86 16.13 6.29
CA LEU A 160 -2.08 14.79 6.85
C LEU A 160 -0.80 14.17 7.42
N GLY A 161 0.37 14.74 7.14
CA GLY A 161 1.64 14.26 7.65
C GLY A 161 2.84 14.82 6.90
N TRP A 162 3.99 14.16 7.07
CA TRP A 162 5.23 14.43 6.35
C TRP A 162 5.82 13.13 5.78
N PHE A 163 6.72 13.24 4.80
CA PHE A 163 7.43 12.06 4.28
C PHE A 163 8.49 11.57 5.27
N GLY A 164 8.33 10.33 5.74
CA GLY A 164 9.39 9.64 6.46
C GLY A 164 10.53 9.23 5.54
N LYS A 165 11.71 8.91 6.10
CA LYS A 165 12.87 8.43 5.33
C LYS A 165 12.59 7.14 4.53
N ASN A 166 11.55 6.39 4.89
CA ASN A 166 11.05 5.23 4.16
C ASN A 166 10.07 5.58 3.01
N ALA A 167 9.92 6.86 2.67
CA ALA A 167 8.99 7.40 1.69
C ALA A 167 7.48 7.22 2.01
N MET A 168 7.13 6.74 3.21
CA MET A 168 5.74 6.69 3.67
C MET A 168 5.32 8.04 4.23
N LEU A 169 4.03 8.37 4.11
CA LEU A 169 3.47 9.49 4.84
C LEU A 169 3.34 9.12 6.31
N LEU A 170 3.98 9.90 7.18
CA LEU A 170 3.93 9.74 8.64
C LEU A 170 2.99 10.78 9.23
N ASN A 171 2.05 10.32 10.03
CA ASN A 171 1.14 11.14 10.83
C ASN A 171 1.56 11.08 12.30
N PRO A 172 1.60 12.22 13.01
CA PRO A 172 2.10 12.26 14.39
C PRO A 172 1.20 11.51 15.38
N LYS A 173 -0.06 11.25 15.03
CA LYS A 173 -1.06 10.60 15.89
C LYS A 173 -1.52 9.24 15.38
N ALA A 174 -1.05 8.80 14.20
CA ALA A 174 -1.48 7.56 13.55
C ALA A 174 -0.35 6.73 12.92
N GLY A 175 0.91 7.20 12.95
CA GLY A 175 2.01 6.48 12.31
C GLY A 175 1.85 6.49 10.78
N SER A 176 1.87 5.33 10.14
CA SER A 176 1.71 5.21 8.66
C SER A 176 0.76 4.09 8.22
N LEU A 177 0.05 3.46 9.17
CA LEU A 177 -0.83 2.33 8.89
C LEU A 177 -2.26 2.81 8.57
N PHE A 178 -2.37 3.62 7.52
CA PHE A 178 -3.62 4.15 6.99
C PHE A 178 -3.61 4.18 5.45
N PHE A 179 -4.81 4.11 4.86
CA PHE A 179 -5.04 4.35 3.44
C PHE A 179 -5.22 5.83 3.16
N LEU A 180 -4.97 6.22 1.91
CA LEU A 180 -5.21 7.56 1.38
C LEU A 180 -6.27 7.52 0.28
N GLY A 181 -6.95 8.64 0.10
CA GLY A 181 -7.89 8.86 -0.99
C GLY A 181 -8.12 10.36 -1.22
N GLU A 182 -8.45 10.70 -2.45
CA GLU A 182 -8.42 12.08 -2.94
C GLU A 182 -9.74 12.40 -3.64
N LEU A 183 -10.33 13.54 -3.32
CA LEU A 183 -11.43 14.12 -4.08
C LEU A 183 -10.94 15.41 -4.74
N TYR A 184 -10.77 15.34 -6.06
CA TYR A 184 -10.46 16.52 -6.87
C TYR A 184 -11.74 17.32 -7.03
N THR A 185 -11.64 18.64 -6.94
CA THR A 185 -12.80 19.53 -7.01
C THR A 185 -12.47 20.86 -7.67
N ASP A 186 -13.44 21.44 -8.38
CA ASP A 186 -13.40 22.78 -8.94
C ASP A 186 -13.82 23.88 -7.94
N LEU A 187 -14.17 23.51 -6.71
CA LEU A 187 -14.54 24.45 -5.68
C LEU A 187 -13.29 25.21 -5.16
N PRO A 188 -13.36 26.54 -4.99
CA PRO A 188 -12.27 27.35 -4.45
C PRO A 188 -12.16 27.25 -2.93
N LEU A 189 -12.09 26.04 -2.39
CA LEU A 189 -11.98 25.81 -0.95
C LEU A 189 -10.68 26.41 -0.38
N PRO A 190 -10.69 26.95 0.86
CA PRO A 190 -9.47 27.30 1.55
C PRO A 190 -8.59 26.05 1.76
N VAL A 191 -7.28 26.25 1.81
CA VAL A 191 -6.29 25.17 1.98
C VAL A 191 -5.85 25.06 3.44
N ASP A 192 -5.58 23.84 3.86
CA ASP A 192 -4.94 23.54 5.14
C ASP A 192 -3.41 23.64 5.00
N ALA A 193 -2.73 24.00 6.10
CA ALA A 193 -1.28 24.11 6.10
C ALA A 193 -0.61 22.73 6.19
N PRO A 194 0.44 22.46 5.38
CA PRO A 194 1.29 21.30 5.57
C PRO A 194 2.08 21.39 6.89
N PHE A 195 2.65 20.26 7.31
CA PHE A 195 3.66 20.28 8.37
C PHE A 195 4.93 20.95 7.85
N GLU A 196 5.47 21.91 8.61
CA GLU A 196 6.67 22.66 8.23
C GLU A 196 7.96 21.83 8.31
N THR A 197 8.00 20.83 9.18
CA THR A 197 9.20 20.01 9.44
C THR A 197 8.88 18.53 9.41
N ASP A 198 9.82 17.72 8.93
CA ASP A 198 9.82 16.30 9.25
C ASP A 198 10.30 16.04 10.69
N HIS A 199 9.96 14.87 11.21
CA HIS A 199 10.35 14.45 12.55
C HIS A 199 11.16 13.15 12.56
N CYS A 200 11.87 12.85 11.47
CA CYS A 200 12.74 11.67 11.42
C CYS A 200 14.08 11.92 12.13
N GLY A 201 14.62 13.14 12.06
CA GLY A 201 15.91 13.50 12.67
C GLY A 201 17.05 12.57 12.22
N SER A 202 17.91 12.18 13.15
CA SER A 202 19.04 11.25 12.89
C SER A 202 18.63 9.78 12.77
N CYS A 203 17.34 9.44 12.93
CA CYS A 203 16.88 8.05 12.86
C CYS A 203 17.19 7.42 11.49
N SER A 204 17.64 6.17 11.49
CA SER A 204 17.89 5.35 10.30
C SER A 204 17.20 3.98 10.36
N ALA A 205 16.31 3.74 11.33
CA ALA A 205 15.77 2.42 11.64
C ALA A 205 15.17 1.70 10.43
N CYS A 206 14.39 2.41 9.59
CA CYS A 206 13.78 1.85 8.39
C CYS A 206 14.81 1.43 7.33
N ARG A 207 15.91 2.20 7.17
CA ARG A 207 17.01 1.87 6.26
C ARG A 207 17.78 0.66 6.76
N THR A 208 18.13 0.66 8.05
CA THR A 208 18.84 -0.45 8.70
C THR A 208 18.05 -1.76 8.65
N ALA A 209 16.73 -1.70 8.84
CA ALA A 209 15.89 -2.89 8.87
C ALA A 209 15.41 -3.37 7.50
N CYS A 210 15.59 -2.58 6.43
CA CYS A 210 15.14 -2.97 5.09
C CYS A 210 15.91 -4.21 4.62
N PRO A 211 15.28 -5.39 4.45
CA PRO A 211 16.04 -6.63 4.26
C PRO A 211 16.88 -6.67 2.98
N THR A 212 16.47 -5.89 1.98
CA THR A 212 17.08 -5.84 0.65
C THR A 212 17.81 -4.52 0.37
N GLY A 213 17.86 -3.60 1.34
CA GLY A 213 18.47 -2.28 1.16
C GLY A 213 17.76 -1.39 0.12
N ALA A 214 16.44 -1.57 -0.06
CA ALA A 214 15.67 -0.86 -1.08
C ALA A 214 15.54 0.66 -0.82
N ILE A 215 15.72 1.12 0.41
CA ILE A 215 15.75 2.56 0.74
C ILE A 215 17.18 3.06 0.57
N VAL A 216 17.50 3.49 -0.65
CA VAL A 216 18.86 3.85 -1.07
C VAL A 216 19.30 5.19 -0.49
N GLU A 217 18.37 6.13 -0.37
CA GLU A 217 18.56 7.44 0.25
C GLU A 217 17.31 7.82 1.05
N ASP A 218 17.40 8.89 1.85
CA ASP A 218 16.25 9.36 2.62
C ASP A 218 15.11 9.73 1.66
N ARG A 219 13.96 9.05 1.79
CA ARG A 219 12.77 9.18 0.94
C ARG A 219 12.91 8.64 -0.48
N VAL A 220 14.03 8.00 -0.83
CA VAL A 220 14.25 7.38 -2.15
C VAL A 220 14.25 5.87 -2.03
N VAL A 221 13.30 5.22 -2.71
CA VAL A 221 13.15 3.76 -2.73
C VAL A 221 13.44 3.23 -4.12
N ASP A 222 14.44 2.37 -4.28
CA ASP A 222 14.59 1.56 -5.48
C ASP A 222 13.58 0.40 -5.43
N ALA A 223 12.47 0.53 -6.18
CA ALA A 223 11.41 -0.48 -6.16
C ALA A 223 11.94 -1.85 -6.60
N ARG A 224 12.94 -1.90 -7.49
CA ARG A 224 13.53 -3.15 -7.99
C ARG A 224 14.13 -4.03 -6.89
N ALA A 225 14.45 -3.44 -5.73
CA ALA A 225 14.88 -4.15 -4.53
C ALA A 225 13.79 -4.26 -3.47
N CYS A 226 12.71 -3.48 -3.54
CA CYS A 226 11.65 -3.46 -2.53
C CYS A 226 10.84 -4.76 -2.55
N ILE A 227 10.76 -5.46 -1.41
CA ILE A 227 9.99 -6.72 -1.29
C ILE A 227 8.51 -6.52 -1.66
N SER A 228 7.93 -5.36 -1.37
CA SER A 228 6.56 -5.04 -1.79
C SER A 228 6.42 -5.08 -3.31
N TYR A 229 7.32 -4.42 -4.04
CA TYR A 229 7.38 -4.50 -5.51
C TYR A 229 7.66 -5.92 -6.00
N LEU A 230 8.64 -6.61 -5.43
CA LEU A 230 9.02 -7.98 -5.86
C LEU A 230 7.86 -8.97 -5.73
N THR A 231 7.01 -8.81 -4.72
CA THR A 231 5.87 -9.71 -4.48
C THR A 231 4.61 -9.31 -5.25
N ILE A 232 4.43 -8.02 -5.57
CA ILE A 232 3.17 -7.49 -6.11
C ILE A 232 3.29 -7.05 -7.58
N GLU A 233 4.32 -6.27 -7.91
CA GLU A 233 4.42 -5.53 -9.17
C GLU A 233 5.37 -6.19 -10.16
N LEU A 234 6.36 -6.95 -9.69
CA LEU A 234 7.21 -7.76 -10.56
C LEU A 234 6.40 -8.91 -11.16
N PHE A 235 6.33 -8.99 -12.49
CA PHE A 235 5.61 -10.06 -13.17
C PHE A 235 6.46 -11.33 -13.31
N GLY A 236 7.74 -11.16 -13.64
CA GLY A 236 8.68 -12.25 -13.90
C GLY A 236 9.31 -12.89 -12.65
N ALA A 237 10.50 -13.46 -12.83
CA ALA A 237 11.24 -14.15 -11.78
C ALA A 237 11.81 -13.19 -10.75
N ILE A 238 11.64 -13.50 -9.46
CA ILE A 238 12.29 -12.73 -8.39
C ILE A 238 13.79 -12.98 -8.48
N PRO A 239 14.65 -11.93 -8.59
CA PRO A 239 16.09 -12.10 -8.67
C PRO A 239 16.64 -12.90 -7.48
N GLU A 240 17.48 -13.89 -7.75
CA GLU A 240 17.97 -14.82 -6.71
C GLU A 240 18.62 -14.12 -5.52
N ARG A 241 19.36 -13.02 -5.78
CA ARG A 241 20.01 -12.20 -4.74
C ARG A 241 19.07 -11.66 -3.67
N TYR A 242 17.77 -11.54 -3.96
CA TYR A 242 16.77 -11.04 -3.01
C TYR A 242 15.98 -12.15 -2.33
N ARG A 243 15.92 -13.37 -2.92
CA ARG A 243 15.04 -14.45 -2.45
C ARG A 243 15.29 -14.80 -0.98
N ALA A 244 16.55 -14.90 -0.56
CA ALA A 244 16.90 -15.21 0.83
C ALA A 244 16.43 -14.11 1.81
N ALA A 245 16.67 -12.84 1.46
CA ALA A 245 16.32 -11.69 2.30
C ALA A 245 14.81 -11.48 2.47
N MET A 246 13.99 -12.00 1.54
CA MET A 246 12.53 -11.90 1.65
C MET A 246 11.97 -12.63 2.87
N GLY A 247 12.67 -13.64 3.40
CA GLY A 247 12.19 -14.44 4.52
C GLY A 247 10.85 -15.10 4.15
N ASN A 248 9.83 -14.87 4.97
CA ASN A 248 8.49 -15.43 4.80
C ASN A 248 7.45 -14.46 4.21
N ARG A 249 7.88 -13.33 3.63
CA ARG A 249 6.99 -12.32 3.03
C ARG A 249 6.51 -12.79 1.66
N VAL A 250 5.22 -13.11 1.56
CA VAL A 250 4.61 -13.65 0.34
C VAL A 250 3.72 -12.65 -0.41
N PHE A 251 3.33 -11.56 0.25
CA PHE A 251 2.59 -10.46 -0.38
C PHE A 251 2.82 -9.16 0.40
N GLY A 252 3.47 -8.17 -0.23
CA GLY A 252 3.81 -6.92 0.43
C GLY A 252 4.91 -7.06 1.48
N CYS A 253 5.25 -5.94 2.14
CA CYS A 253 6.27 -5.87 3.18
C CYS A 253 6.00 -4.64 4.05
N ASP A 254 5.92 -4.81 5.38
CA ASP A 254 5.68 -3.69 6.30
C ASP A 254 6.92 -3.33 7.13
N ASP A 255 8.07 -3.96 6.89
CA ASP A 255 9.27 -3.83 7.72
C ASP A 255 9.68 -2.39 8.00
N CYS A 256 9.74 -1.55 6.97
CA CYS A 256 10.13 -0.16 7.10
C CYS A 256 9.10 0.68 7.87
N GLN A 257 7.85 0.21 7.97
CA GLN A 257 6.81 0.80 8.79
C GLN A 257 6.86 0.25 10.21
N LEU A 258 6.95 -1.07 10.40
CA LEU A 258 6.93 -1.72 11.71
C LEU A 258 8.07 -1.28 12.63
N VAL A 259 9.25 -0.99 12.06
CA VAL A 259 10.40 -0.48 12.82
C VAL A 259 10.39 1.04 13.01
N CYS A 260 9.48 1.76 12.34
CA CYS A 260 9.38 3.21 12.47
C CYS A 260 8.87 3.58 13.88
N PRO A 261 9.55 4.46 14.63
CA PRO A 261 9.11 4.87 15.97
C PRO A 261 7.69 5.47 16.00
N PHE A 262 7.22 6.04 14.90
CA PHE A 262 5.87 6.60 14.80
C PHE A 262 4.77 5.53 14.72
N THR A 263 5.11 4.28 14.41
CA THR A 263 4.13 3.19 14.33
C THR A 263 3.48 2.88 15.67
N ARG A 264 4.13 3.24 16.80
CA ARG A 264 3.51 3.17 18.14
C ARG A 264 2.24 4.01 18.27
N PHE A 265 2.05 5.00 17.39
CA PHE A 265 0.86 5.85 17.37
C PHE A 265 -0.25 5.30 16.47
N ALA A 266 -0.01 4.21 15.74
CA ALA A 266 -1.04 3.58 14.91
C ALA A 266 -2.25 3.16 15.75
N ARG A 267 -3.44 3.41 15.21
CA ARG A 267 -4.70 3.11 15.86
C ARG A 267 -5.33 1.89 15.20
N VAL A 268 -5.89 1.01 16.04
CA VAL A 268 -6.69 -0.12 15.58
C VAL A 268 -7.91 0.41 14.83
N SER A 269 -8.10 -0.09 13.62
CA SER A 269 -9.25 0.20 12.79
C SER A 269 -10.50 -0.45 13.37
N ARG A 270 -11.62 0.28 13.29
CA ARG A 270 -12.96 -0.24 13.61
C ARG A 270 -13.69 -0.77 12.38
N GLU A 271 -13.04 -0.76 11.22
CA GLU A 271 -13.63 -1.18 9.96
C GLU A 271 -13.60 -2.71 9.84
N PRO A 272 -14.77 -3.39 9.86
CA PRO A 272 -14.82 -4.85 9.78
C PRO A 272 -14.29 -5.38 8.45
N ASP A 273 -14.36 -4.56 7.39
CA ASP A 273 -13.82 -4.90 6.08
C ASP A 273 -12.30 -5.13 6.13
N PHE A 274 -11.57 -4.57 7.09
CA PHE A 274 -10.11 -4.74 7.23
C PHE A 274 -9.70 -5.88 8.16
N ALA A 275 -10.66 -6.55 8.80
CA ALA A 275 -10.37 -7.72 9.62
C ALA A 275 -9.78 -8.86 8.74
N PRO A 276 -8.79 -9.62 9.25
CA PRO A 276 -8.21 -10.74 8.51
C PRO A 276 -9.27 -11.75 8.05
N ARG A 277 -9.11 -12.25 6.83
CA ARG A 277 -9.96 -13.30 6.23
C ARG A 277 -9.11 -14.51 5.89
N HIS A 278 -9.72 -15.69 5.92
CA HIS A 278 -9.10 -16.95 5.46
C HIS A 278 -7.73 -17.24 6.10
N ASP A 279 -7.57 -16.87 7.37
CA ASP A 279 -6.35 -17.04 8.16
C ASP A 279 -5.10 -16.36 7.57
N LEU A 280 -5.24 -15.36 6.69
CA LEU A 280 -4.11 -14.65 6.06
C LEU A 280 -3.20 -13.94 7.07
N ASP A 281 -3.63 -13.78 8.32
CA ASP A 281 -2.84 -13.25 9.43
C ASP A 281 -1.98 -14.30 10.14
N ARG A 282 -2.27 -15.59 9.98
CA ARG A 282 -1.69 -16.69 10.79
C ARG A 282 -1.37 -17.98 10.01
N ALA A 283 -1.72 -18.07 8.74
CA ALA A 283 -1.60 -19.28 7.94
C ALA A 283 -0.14 -19.71 7.73
N SER A 284 0.08 -21.01 7.61
CA SER A 284 1.40 -21.57 7.29
C SER A 284 1.74 -21.40 5.80
N LEU A 285 3.02 -21.35 5.47
CA LEU A 285 3.47 -21.35 4.07
C LEU A 285 2.98 -22.60 3.33
N VAL A 286 3.05 -23.78 3.97
CA VAL A 286 2.62 -25.06 3.39
C VAL A 286 1.13 -25.05 3.09
N SER A 287 0.30 -24.58 4.03
CA SER A 287 -1.17 -24.54 3.83
C SER A 287 -1.58 -23.61 2.70
N LEU A 288 -0.93 -22.46 2.56
CA LEU A 288 -1.23 -21.52 1.46
C LEU A 288 -0.71 -22.01 0.10
N PHE A 289 0.41 -22.73 0.08
CA PHE A 289 0.97 -23.33 -1.14
C PHE A 289 0.17 -24.55 -1.63
N ALA A 290 -0.57 -25.18 -0.73
CA ALA A 290 -1.48 -26.28 -1.05
C ALA A 290 -2.75 -25.81 -1.78
N TRP A 291 -3.13 -24.52 -1.70
CA TRP A 291 -4.32 -24.01 -2.39
C TRP A 291 -4.27 -24.31 -3.89
N GLY A 292 -5.38 -24.80 -4.44
CA GLY A 292 -5.61 -24.85 -5.89
C GLY A 292 -5.87 -23.47 -6.48
N GLU A 293 -5.89 -23.35 -7.81
CA GLU A 293 -6.21 -22.08 -8.47
C GLU A 293 -7.64 -21.62 -8.18
N GLU A 294 -8.60 -22.54 -8.24
CA GLU A 294 -10.00 -22.27 -7.91
C GLU A 294 -10.15 -21.76 -6.47
N GLU A 295 -9.55 -22.45 -5.51
CA GLU A 295 -9.55 -22.06 -4.09
C GLU A 295 -8.87 -20.69 -3.88
N PHE A 296 -7.75 -20.43 -4.56
CA PHE A 296 -7.10 -19.12 -4.53
C PHE A 296 -8.04 -18.02 -5.04
N LEU A 297 -8.69 -18.23 -6.19
CA LEU A 297 -9.62 -17.26 -6.75
C LEU A 297 -10.80 -17.04 -5.79
N GLU A 298 -11.41 -18.09 -5.27
CA GLU A 298 -12.53 -17.98 -4.32
C GLU A 298 -12.13 -17.19 -3.06
N LYS A 299 -11.06 -17.61 -2.36
CA LYS A 299 -10.63 -17.01 -1.09
C LYS A 299 -10.10 -15.59 -1.25
N THR A 300 -9.53 -15.25 -2.40
CA THR A 300 -9.05 -13.89 -2.67
C THR A 300 -10.10 -12.99 -3.33
N ALA A 301 -11.34 -13.45 -3.51
CA ALA A 301 -12.42 -12.60 -4.03
C ALA A 301 -12.65 -11.36 -3.14
N GLY A 302 -12.47 -10.19 -3.75
CA GLY A 302 -12.56 -8.89 -3.07
C GLY A 302 -11.41 -8.62 -2.10
N ASN A 303 -10.25 -9.26 -2.26
CA ASN A 303 -9.02 -9.02 -1.51
C ASN A 303 -7.91 -8.53 -2.48
N PRO A 304 -7.01 -7.60 -2.05
CA PRO A 304 -5.94 -7.08 -2.90
C PRO A 304 -5.02 -8.14 -3.49
N ILE A 305 -4.80 -9.28 -2.82
CA ILE A 305 -3.94 -10.39 -3.26
C ILE A 305 -4.38 -10.94 -4.61
N ARG A 306 -5.68 -10.91 -4.93
CA ARG A 306 -6.17 -11.46 -6.20
C ARG A 306 -5.47 -10.86 -7.42
N ARG A 307 -5.02 -9.61 -7.34
CA ARG A 307 -4.37 -8.88 -8.45
C ARG A 307 -3.08 -9.52 -8.94
N ILE A 308 -2.38 -10.28 -8.09
CA ILE A 308 -1.11 -10.90 -8.51
C ILE A 308 -1.34 -12.15 -9.35
N GLY A 309 -2.53 -12.78 -9.26
CA GLY A 309 -2.81 -14.05 -9.91
C GLY A 309 -2.12 -15.23 -9.24
N TYR A 310 -2.59 -16.43 -9.59
CA TYR A 310 -2.20 -17.66 -8.90
C TYR A 310 -0.75 -18.08 -9.16
N GLU A 311 -0.23 -17.85 -10.36
CA GLU A 311 1.15 -18.16 -10.71
C GLU A 311 2.15 -17.40 -9.83
N ARG A 312 1.96 -16.08 -9.66
CA ARG A 312 2.82 -15.25 -8.78
C ARG A 312 2.60 -15.54 -7.30
N TRP A 313 1.40 -15.96 -6.91
CA TRP A 313 1.14 -16.45 -5.56
C TRP A 313 2.01 -17.67 -5.23
N LEU A 314 2.03 -18.68 -6.11
CA LEU A 314 2.90 -19.85 -5.95
C LEU A 314 4.39 -19.47 -6.00
N ARG A 315 4.79 -18.59 -6.92
CA ARG A 315 6.17 -18.06 -7.00
C ARG A 315 6.63 -17.49 -5.66
N ASN A 316 5.83 -16.61 -5.06
CA ASN A 316 6.18 -15.95 -3.79
C ASN A 316 6.24 -16.95 -2.63
N LEU A 317 5.27 -17.87 -2.57
CA LEU A 317 5.23 -18.91 -1.53
C LEU A 317 6.41 -19.89 -1.62
N ALA A 318 6.84 -20.25 -2.84
CA ALA A 318 8.03 -21.06 -3.03
C ALA A 318 9.28 -20.39 -2.44
N VAL A 319 9.44 -19.07 -2.59
CA VAL A 319 10.53 -18.32 -1.93
C VAL A 319 10.43 -18.43 -0.40
N GLY A 320 9.23 -18.23 0.15
CA GLY A 320 8.99 -18.40 1.59
C GLY A 320 9.34 -19.81 2.10
N LEU A 321 8.89 -20.85 1.39
CA LEU A 321 9.19 -22.25 1.71
C LEU A 321 10.70 -22.56 1.63
N GLY A 322 11.40 -22.00 0.65
CA GLY A 322 12.86 -22.10 0.56
C GLY A 322 13.58 -21.44 1.74
N ASN A 323 12.98 -20.41 2.34
CA ASN A 323 13.52 -19.70 3.50
C ASN A 323 13.16 -20.33 4.86
N ALA A 324 12.03 -21.04 4.95
CA ALA A 324 11.60 -21.75 6.16
C ALA A 324 12.63 -22.78 6.68
N PRO A 325 12.66 -23.13 7.98
CA PRO A 325 13.49 -24.23 8.48
C PRO A 325 13.26 -25.52 7.69
N TRP A 326 14.25 -26.42 7.69
CA TRP A 326 14.06 -27.71 7.03
C TRP A 326 12.90 -28.49 7.63
N SER A 327 12.06 -29.06 6.75
CA SER A 327 10.96 -29.95 7.11
C SER A 327 10.59 -30.84 5.93
N GLU A 328 10.34 -32.13 6.19
CA GLU A 328 9.82 -33.08 5.19
C GLU A 328 8.51 -32.59 4.57
N ALA A 329 7.66 -31.91 5.35
CA ALA A 329 6.40 -31.36 4.85
C ALA A 329 6.62 -30.23 3.83
N VAL A 330 7.67 -29.42 4.02
CA VAL A 330 8.03 -28.35 3.08
C VAL A 330 8.59 -28.95 1.79
N GLU A 331 9.49 -29.93 1.89
CA GLU A 331 10.03 -30.63 0.72
C GLU A 331 8.91 -31.34 -0.07
N ALA A 332 8.01 -32.04 0.61
CA ALA A 332 6.88 -32.71 -0.03
C ALA A 332 5.95 -31.72 -0.75
N ALA A 333 5.64 -30.59 -0.13
CA ALA A 333 4.81 -29.54 -0.74
C ALA A 333 5.48 -28.97 -2.00
N LEU A 334 6.78 -28.70 -1.96
CA LEU A 334 7.55 -28.22 -3.12
C LEU A 334 7.63 -29.26 -4.23
N MET A 335 7.89 -30.53 -3.90
CA MET A 335 7.93 -31.64 -4.86
C MET A 335 6.60 -31.81 -5.60
N ALA A 336 5.47 -31.64 -4.93
CA ALA A 336 4.14 -31.69 -5.54
C ALA A 336 3.92 -30.64 -6.64
N ARG A 337 4.74 -29.58 -6.70
CA ARG A 337 4.68 -28.53 -7.72
C ARG A 337 5.89 -28.53 -8.67
N LEU A 338 6.77 -29.53 -8.60
CA LEU A 338 7.98 -29.59 -9.45
C LEU A 338 7.66 -29.68 -10.95
N ALA A 339 6.53 -30.32 -11.29
CA ALA A 339 6.02 -30.46 -12.66
C ALA A 339 4.91 -29.45 -12.99
N TYR A 340 4.76 -28.36 -12.22
CA TYR A 340 3.74 -27.35 -12.50
C TYR A 340 3.95 -26.72 -13.91
N PRO A 341 2.89 -26.42 -14.69
CA PRO A 341 3.03 -25.99 -16.10
C PRO A 341 3.84 -24.70 -16.33
N SER A 342 3.91 -23.81 -15.34
CA SER A 342 4.65 -22.55 -15.41
C SER A 342 6.16 -22.71 -15.16
N ASP A 343 6.98 -22.25 -16.10
CA ASP A 343 8.44 -22.14 -15.96
C ASP A 343 8.84 -21.29 -14.75
N LEU A 344 8.13 -20.17 -14.55
CA LEU A 344 8.33 -19.24 -13.45
C LEU A 344 8.17 -19.95 -12.10
N VAL A 345 7.10 -20.71 -11.93
CA VAL A 345 6.86 -21.46 -10.69
C VAL A 345 7.92 -22.56 -10.52
N ARG A 346 8.21 -23.32 -11.58
CA ARG A 346 9.21 -24.41 -11.51
C ARG A 346 10.60 -23.91 -11.12
N GLU A 347 11.02 -22.76 -11.64
CA GLU A 347 12.29 -22.13 -11.27
C GLU A 347 12.38 -21.86 -9.76
N HIS A 348 11.33 -21.25 -9.18
CA HIS A 348 11.31 -20.90 -7.76
C HIS A 348 11.16 -22.14 -6.87
N VAL A 349 10.41 -23.14 -7.31
CA VAL A 349 10.30 -24.44 -6.62
C VAL A 349 11.65 -25.16 -6.58
N ARG A 350 12.40 -25.21 -7.69
CA ARG A 350 13.73 -25.83 -7.73
C ARG A 350 14.71 -25.11 -6.81
N TRP A 351 14.70 -23.78 -6.84
CA TRP A 351 15.50 -22.97 -5.91
C TRP A 351 15.16 -23.30 -4.45
N ALA A 352 13.87 -23.35 -4.12
CA ALA A 352 13.41 -23.66 -2.76
C ALA A 352 13.78 -25.08 -2.31
N LEU A 353 13.67 -26.07 -3.19
CA LEU A 353 14.10 -27.45 -2.92
C LEU A 353 15.60 -27.54 -2.67
N SER A 354 16.42 -26.82 -3.44
CA SER A 354 17.87 -26.77 -3.18
C SER A 354 18.15 -26.22 -1.79
N ARG A 355 17.48 -25.13 -1.39
CA ARG A 355 17.64 -24.54 -0.05
C ARG A 355 17.23 -25.49 1.07
N GLN A 356 16.18 -26.27 0.86
CA GLN A 356 15.72 -27.28 1.83
C GLN A 356 16.72 -28.43 1.95
N ARG A 357 17.25 -28.92 0.82
CA ARG A 357 18.31 -29.94 0.81
C ARG A 357 19.56 -29.47 1.56
N ASP A 358 20.05 -28.25 1.29
CA ASP A 358 21.22 -27.70 1.98
C ASP A 358 21.01 -27.67 3.50
N LYS A 359 19.81 -27.29 3.95
CA LYS A 359 19.45 -27.26 5.38
C LYS A 359 19.32 -28.65 5.99
N ARG A 360 18.79 -29.63 5.24
CA ARG A 360 18.74 -31.04 5.65
C ARG A 360 20.14 -31.59 5.88
N GLU A 361 21.04 -31.37 4.92
CA GLU A 361 22.43 -31.81 4.98
C GLU A 361 23.17 -31.17 6.16
N ALA A 362 23.02 -29.85 6.37
CA ALA A 362 23.59 -29.16 7.52
C ALA A 362 23.08 -29.73 8.86
N ARG A 363 21.79 -30.09 8.94
CA ARG A 363 21.21 -30.69 10.15
C ARG A 363 21.76 -32.09 10.42
N ILE A 364 21.92 -32.92 9.38
CA ILE A 364 22.53 -34.26 9.49
C ILE A 364 23.97 -34.13 9.97
N ALA A 365 24.76 -33.22 9.36
CA ALA A 365 26.14 -32.98 9.73
C ALA A 365 26.32 -32.45 11.17
N SER A 366 25.32 -31.75 11.72
CA SER A 366 25.34 -31.28 13.11
C SER A 366 24.88 -32.30 14.15
N ALA A 367 24.29 -33.42 13.70
CA ALA A 367 23.71 -34.45 14.56
C ALA A 367 24.59 -35.71 14.69
N GLY A 368 25.56 -35.89 13.79
CA GLY A 368 26.63 -36.88 13.90
C GLY A 368 27.91 -36.24 14.39
#